data_AF-A0A7C8VG59-F1
#
_entry.id   AF-A0A7C8VG59-F1
#
_cell.length_a   1.000
_cell.length_b   1.000
_cell.length_c   1.000
_cell.angle_alpha   90.00
_cell.angle_beta   90.00
_cell.angle_gamma   90.00
#
_symmetry.space_group_name_H-M   'P 1'
#
loop_
_entity.id
_entity.type
_entity.pdbx_description
1 polymer ?
#
loop_
_entity_poly.entity_id
_entity_poly.type
_entity_poly.pdbx_seq_one_letter_code
_entity_poly.pdbx_strand_id
1 'polypeptide(L)'
;MGSKTPENEPHRNDHGDSSNSNGACRDGGEPRGSHNSRDGDGCLGDVVNEDDSDDDDDAHGEVTIISTENQLPSESGSAKKKKKKSKKKKKKTVSGAKKQSNPPRISLTELFPTGEYPEGEVQHYTKIRTKTAEERHTARLQFNAEDGEFLQTYRKAAEVHRQTRRWVRENVKPGHSTLEIAEGIEDSVRALLGHPGLETGDSLKGGMGFPTGICLNHEVAHYTPSPGKGVVVQHQDVMTVDFGVHINGWIVDSAFTMAFDPTYDDLLAAVKDATNTGVKTAGIDVRISDVSAAIQEAMESWEVEIRGKTYPVKPVRNLTAHDIKHWHIHGGKSIPFVKNSDQTKMEEGEIFAIETFGSTGRGYTRDDVGIYGYGLNHDAPLTTSLPLASAKRLHKTIRENFSTIVFCRRYLDRLGLDRYLAGMNCLVQHGIVEAYKPLTDIEGSYSAQFEHTLILRESHKEILSRGEDY
;
A
#
# COMPACT_ATOMS: atom_id res chain seq x y z
N MET A 1 5.54 -2.82 -0.23
CA MET A 1 4.81 -4.09 -0.49
C MET A 1 5.75 -5.18 -0.98
N GLY A 2 6.15 -6.08 -0.08
CA GLY A 2 7.15 -7.14 -0.32
C GLY A 2 7.07 -7.89 -1.66
N SER A 3 7.97 -7.60 -2.62
CA SER A 3 8.04 -8.33 -3.90
C SER A 3 8.81 -9.65 -3.76
N LYS A 4 8.39 -10.69 -4.48
CA LYS A 4 9.14 -11.96 -4.56
C LYS A 4 10.24 -11.91 -5.62
N THR A 5 11.28 -12.71 -5.39
CA THR A 5 12.28 -13.08 -6.43
C THR A 5 11.60 -13.78 -7.62
N PRO A 6 12.05 -13.58 -8.87
CA PRO A 6 11.43 -14.18 -10.06
C PRO A 6 11.34 -15.72 -10.05
N GLU A 7 12.22 -16.43 -9.33
CA GLU A 7 12.16 -17.89 -9.16
C GLU A 7 11.15 -18.35 -8.09
N ASN A 8 10.56 -17.42 -7.32
CA ASN A 8 9.56 -17.68 -6.27
C ASN A 8 8.18 -17.04 -6.56
N GLU A 9 8.10 -16.17 -7.57
CA GLU A 9 6.83 -15.80 -8.20
C GLU A 9 6.10 -17.07 -8.69
N PRO A 10 4.77 -17.17 -8.53
CA PRO A 10 4.02 -18.26 -9.11
C PRO A 10 4.14 -18.17 -10.65
N HIS A 11 4.63 -19.24 -11.30
CA HIS A 11 4.88 -19.23 -12.74
C HIS A 11 3.69 -18.68 -13.54
N ARG A 12 3.84 -17.45 -14.06
CA ARG A 12 2.96 -16.92 -15.10
C ARG A 12 3.12 -17.85 -16.31
N ASN A 13 2.01 -18.37 -16.83
CA ASN A 13 2.02 -19.25 -18.00
C ASN A 13 2.43 -18.44 -19.23
N ASP A 14 3.74 -18.36 -19.48
CA ASP A 14 4.30 -17.67 -20.63
C ASP A 14 3.98 -18.46 -21.91
N HIS A 15 2.85 -18.12 -22.54
CA HIS A 15 2.46 -18.59 -23.86
C HIS A 15 3.30 -17.88 -24.94
N GLY A 16 4.63 -17.99 -24.81
CA GLY A 16 5.61 -17.10 -25.43
C GLY A 16 6.53 -17.70 -26.50
N ASP A 17 6.81 -19.01 -26.52
CA ASP A 17 7.47 -19.65 -27.68
C ASP A 17 7.14 -21.14 -27.83
N SER A 18 7.14 -21.62 -29.08
CA SER A 18 6.75 -22.99 -29.47
C SER A 18 7.86 -23.71 -30.25
N SER A 19 9.05 -23.79 -29.64
CA SER A 19 10.19 -24.56 -30.16
C SER A 19 9.95 -26.08 -30.05
N ASN A 20 9.27 -26.61 -31.06
CA ASN A 20 8.81 -27.99 -31.14
C ASN A 20 9.97 -29.01 -31.10
N SER A 21 10.07 -29.80 -30.03
CA SER A 21 11.00 -30.94 -29.92
C SER A 21 10.32 -32.18 -29.32
N ASN A 22 10.33 -33.28 -30.09
CA ASN A 22 9.70 -34.54 -29.69
C ASN A 22 10.56 -35.32 -28.68
N GLY A 23 10.14 -35.35 -27.41
CA GLY A 23 10.75 -36.15 -26.34
C GLY A 23 9.73 -37.08 -25.68
N ALA A 24 9.45 -38.23 -26.30
CA ALA A 24 8.42 -39.15 -25.81
C ALA A 24 8.93 -40.05 -24.67
N CYS A 25 8.60 -39.70 -23.42
CA CYS A 25 8.64 -40.62 -22.27
C CYS A 25 7.21 -40.92 -21.81
N ARG A 26 6.85 -42.20 -21.79
CA ARG A 26 5.66 -42.70 -21.08
C ARG A 26 6.08 -43.08 -19.67
N ASP A 27 5.36 -42.60 -18.67
CA ASP A 27 5.04 -43.44 -17.52
C ASP A 27 3.65 -43.06 -16.96
N GLY A 28 3.00 -44.00 -16.27
CA GLY A 28 1.59 -43.89 -15.86
C GLY A 28 1.41 -43.82 -14.36
N GLY A 29 0.63 -42.84 -13.89
CA GLY A 29 0.22 -42.73 -12.49
C GLY A 29 -1.07 -41.93 -12.33
N GLU A 30 -2.14 -42.59 -11.89
CA GLU A 30 -3.42 -41.93 -11.58
C GLU A 30 -3.30 -41.14 -10.26
N PRO A 31 -3.68 -39.84 -10.23
CA PRO A 31 -3.73 -39.10 -8.97
C PRO A 31 -4.97 -39.53 -8.17
N ARG A 32 -4.74 -40.18 -7.01
CA ARG A 32 -5.81 -40.44 -6.03
C ARG A 32 -6.31 -39.11 -5.45
N GLY A 33 -7.60 -38.85 -5.57
CA GLY A 33 -8.23 -37.67 -4.97
C GLY A 33 -8.21 -37.69 -3.44
N SER A 34 -7.93 -36.55 -2.84
CA SER A 34 -8.14 -36.27 -1.42
C SER A 34 -9.19 -35.16 -1.27
N HIS A 35 -10.11 -35.34 -0.32
CA HIS A 35 -11.31 -34.50 -0.21
C HIS A 35 -11.04 -33.10 0.36
N ASN A 36 -11.74 -32.11 -0.21
CA ASN A 36 -12.07 -30.85 0.47
C ASN A 36 -13.09 -31.06 1.60
N SER A 37 -13.39 -29.97 2.33
CA SER A 37 -14.47 -29.81 3.31
C SER A 37 -14.16 -30.23 4.75
N ARG A 38 -13.75 -29.25 5.57
CA ARG A 38 -13.87 -29.26 7.03
C ARG A 38 -14.10 -27.85 7.61
N ASP A 39 -15.07 -27.14 7.05
CA ASP A 39 -15.78 -26.13 7.85
C ASP A 39 -16.75 -26.87 8.76
N GLY A 40 -16.58 -26.69 10.08
CA GLY A 40 -17.39 -27.36 11.10
C GLY A 40 -18.40 -26.39 11.69
N ASP A 41 -19.66 -26.53 11.29
CA ASP A 41 -20.81 -26.00 12.03
C ASP A 41 -21.83 -27.12 12.22
N GLY A 42 -22.56 -27.09 13.34
CA GLY A 42 -23.44 -28.16 13.73
C GLY A 42 -23.80 -28.18 15.21
N CYS A 43 -24.81 -27.41 15.58
CA CYS A 43 -25.94 -28.00 16.29
C CYS A 43 -27.23 -27.22 16.01
N LEU A 44 -28.30 -27.96 15.68
CA LEU A 44 -29.63 -27.39 15.47
C LEU A 44 -30.34 -27.17 16.80
N GLY A 45 -31.29 -26.24 16.82
CA GLY A 45 -32.22 -26.01 17.91
C GLY A 45 -33.52 -25.43 17.36
N ASP A 46 -34.44 -26.30 16.98
CA ASP A 46 -35.69 -25.91 16.32
C ASP A 46 -36.61 -25.10 17.26
N VAL A 47 -37.09 -23.96 16.76
CA VAL A 47 -38.42 -23.44 17.14
C VAL A 47 -39.10 -22.99 15.85
N VAL A 48 -40.21 -23.63 15.51
CA VAL A 48 -41.07 -23.27 14.39
C VAL A 48 -41.93 -22.07 14.79
N ASN A 49 -42.14 -21.13 13.88
CA ASN A 49 -43.41 -20.42 13.74
C ASN A 49 -43.54 -19.96 12.28
N GLU A 50 -44.69 -20.28 11.70
CA GLU A 50 -45.18 -19.71 10.45
C GLU A 50 -45.87 -18.38 10.78
N ASP A 51 -45.93 -17.45 9.82
CA ASP A 51 -47.12 -16.63 9.54
C ASP A 51 -46.92 -15.84 8.23
N ASP A 52 -48.02 -15.66 7.49
CA ASP A 52 -48.06 -15.17 6.11
C ASP A 52 -47.78 -13.66 5.95
N SER A 53 -47.37 -13.25 4.74
CA SER A 53 -48.24 -12.52 3.78
C SER A 53 -47.47 -11.64 2.78
N ASP A 54 -47.94 -11.63 1.53
CA ASP A 54 -47.58 -10.66 0.50
C ASP A 54 -48.40 -9.37 0.65
N ASP A 55 -47.87 -8.22 0.19
CA ASP A 55 -48.55 -7.35 -0.80
C ASP A 55 -47.65 -6.17 -1.22
N ASP A 56 -47.83 -5.70 -2.46
CA ASP A 56 -47.25 -4.47 -3.00
C ASP A 56 -48.06 -3.22 -2.58
N ASP A 57 -47.45 -2.03 -2.55
CA ASP A 57 -48.09 -0.84 -3.17
C ASP A 57 -47.13 0.34 -3.41
N ASP A 58 -47.36 1.06 -4.51
CA ASP A 58 -46.61 2.25 -4.95
C ASP A 58 -47.44 3.53 -4.69
N ALA A 59 -46.87 4.58 -4.09
CA ALA A 59 -47.55 5.89 -3.99
C ALA A 59 -46.63 7.11 -3.95
N HIS A 60 -46.90 8.08 -4.84
CA HIS A 60 -46.24 9.39 -4.89
C HIS A 60 -46.81 10.40 -3.87
N GLY A 61 -46.01 11.39 -3.46
CA GLY A 61 -46.45 12.59 -2.75
C GLY A 61 -45.55 13.79 -3.06
N GLU A 62 -46.12 14.94 -3.46
CA GLU A 62 -45.37 16.07 -4.03
C GLU A 62 -45.30 17.31 -3.09
N VAL A 63 -44.28 18.12 -3.36
CA VAL A 63 -43.88 19.43 -2.80
C VAL A 63 -45.04 20.40 -2.47
N THR A 64 -44.89 21.16 -1.38
CA THR A 64 -45.32 22.58 -1.32
C THR A 64 -44.42 23.40 -0.39
N ILE A 65 -44.10 24.65 -0.75
CA ILE A 65 -43.32 25.63 0.03
C ILE A 65 -44.22 26.83 0.34
N ILE A 66 -44.20 27.35 1.59
CA ILE A 66 -44.78 28.66 1.93
C ILE A 66 -43.83 29.43 2.86
N SER A 67 -43.69 30.74 2.62
CA SER A 67 -42.88 31.70 3.38
C SER A 67 -43.75 32.89 3.83
N THR A 68 -43.44 33.52 4.97
CA THR A 68 -43.96 34.88 5.31
C THR A 68 -43.06 35.58 6.34
N GLU A 69 -43.13 36.91 6.43
CA GLU A 69 -42.26 37.76 7.28
C GLU A 69 -43.03 38.65 8.29
N ASN A 70 -42.26 39.21 9.26
CA ASN A 70 -42.34 40.60 9.77
C ASN A 70 -43.65 41.15 10.40
N GLN A 71 -43.62 41.54 11.70
CA GLN A 71 -43.44 42.96 12.12
C GLN A 71 -43.32 43.17 13.67
N LEU A 72 -43.08 44.42 14.08
CA LEU A 72 -42.74 44.93 15.44
C LEU A 72 -43.97 45.54 16.17
N PRO A 73 -43.80 46.08 17.41
CA PRO A 73 -43.77 47.56 17.52
C PRO A 73 -42.90 48.19 18.66
N SER A 74 -42.49 49.47 18.46
CA SER A 74 -42.29 50.63 19.40
C SER A 74 -41.75 50.46 20.85
N GLU A 75 -40.88 51.31 21.43
CA GLU A 75 -40.02 52.47 21.04
C GLU A 75 -38.94 52.63 22.19
N SER A 76 -38.24 53.70 22.61
CA SER A 76 -38.10 55.17 22.33
C SER A 76 -36.69 55.68 22.73
N GLY A 77 -36.50 56.93 23.22
CA GLY A 77 -35.52 57.14 24.32
C GLY A 77 -34.61 58.39 24.43
N SER A 78 -34.63 59.36 23.52
CA SER A 78 -33.81 60.62 23.58
C SER A 78 -32.27 60.51 23.39
N ALA A 79 -31.51 61.62 23.45
CA ALA A 79 -30.23 61.76 22.73
C ALA A 79 -29.10 62.58 23.43
N LYS A 80 -27.83 62.33 23.02
CA LYS A 80 -26.73 63.33 22.97
C LYS A 80 -25.53 62.91 22.08
N LYS A 81 -24.79 63.90 21.55
CA LYS A 81 -23.75 63.76 20.49
C LYS A 81 -22.35 63.37 21.04
N LYS A 82 -21.56 62.60 20.27
CA LYS A 82 -20.09 62.84 20.09
C LYS A 82 -19.42 62.07 18.93
N LYS A 83 -18.73 62.84 18.07
CA LYS A 83 -17.60 62.52 17.13
C LYS A 83 -17.63 61.21 16.29
N LYS A 84 -17.72 61.39 14.95
CA LYS A 84 -17.19 60.43 13.96
C LYS A 84 -15.68 60.20 14.17
N LYS A 85 -15.22 58.95 14.08
CA LYS A 85 -13.85 58.56 13.71
C LYS A 85 -13.93 57.43 12.67
N SER A 86 -13.01 57.41 11.72
CA SER A 86 -13.03 56.46 10.59
C SER A 86 -12.65 55.04 11.04
N LYS A 87 -13.53 54.07 10.75
CA LYS A 87 -13.15 52.64 10.81
C LYS A 87 -12.23 52.35 9.62
N LYS A 88 -10.91 52.32 9.83
CA LYS A 88 -9.97 51.67 8.90
C LYS A 88 -10.47 50.26 8.62
N LYS A 89 -10.46 49.82 7.35
CA LYS A 89 -10.70 48.42 7.00
C LYS A 89 -9.74 47.56 7.82
N LYS A 90 -10.24 46.60 8.62
CA LYS A 90 -9.38 45.55 9.18
C LYS A 90 -8.74 44.85 7.98
N LYS A 91 -7.40 44.78 7.92
CA LYS A 91 -6.74 43.74 7.11
C LYS A 91 -7.35 42.41 7.56
N LYS A 92 -7.73 41.54 6.61
CA LYS A 92 -7.84 40.12 6.95
C LYS A 92 -6.46 39.72 7.46
N THR A 93 -6.36 39.38 8.74
CA THR A 93 -5.26 38.55 9.23
C THR A 93 -5.29 37.27 8.41
N VAL A 94 -4.14 36.85 7.88
CA VAL A 94 -4.01 35.52 7.30
C VAL A 94 -4.48 34.54 8.38
N SER A 95 -5.44 33.67 8.05
CA SER A 95 -5.85 32.60 8.94
C SER A 95 -4.62 31.76 9.26
N GLY A 96 -4.33 31.53 10.54
CA GLY A 96 -3.22 30.65 10.92
C GLY A 96 -3.34 29.32 10.20
N ALA A 97 -2.21 28.76 9.77
CA ALA A 97 -2.19 27.53 8.99
C ALA A 97 -3.05 26.46 9.67
N LYS A 98 -3.95 25.84 8.90
CA LYS A 98 -4.76 24.71 9.39
C LYS A 98 -3.78 23.66 9.90
N LYS A 99 -3.97 23.20 11.14
CA LYS A 99 -3.27 22.03 11.67
C LYS A 99 -4.07 20.78 11.29
N GLN A 100 -3.37 19.71 10.95
CA GLN A 100 -3.96 18.38 10.79
C GLN A 100 -4.62 17.93 12.11
N SER A 101 -5.67 17.11 12.01
CA SER A 101 -6.34 16.50 13.16
C SER A 101 -5.61 15.24 13.65
N ASN A 102 -5.99 14.72 14.83
CA ASN A 102 -5.64 13.38 15.27
C ASN A 102 -6.95 12.59 15.54
N PRO A 103 -7.24 11.49 14.80
CA PRO A 103 -6.52 10.99 13.63
C PRO A 103 -6.50 11.98 12.44
N PRO A 104 -5.56 11.85 11.47
CA PRO A 104 -5.49 12.72 10.30
C PRO A 104 -6.74 12.60 9.43
N ARG A 105 -7.51 13.68 9.27
CA ARG A 105 -8.79 13.67 8.53
C ARG A 105 -9.04 14.94 7.70
N ILE A 106 -8.12 15.92 7.71
CA ILE A 106 -8.18 17.12 6.86
C ILE A 106 -7.41 16.83 5.56
N SER A 107 -8.02 17.13 4.41
CA SER A 107 -7.40 16.92 3.10
C SER A 107 -6.11 17.73 2.96
N LEU A 108 -5.06 17.13 2.37
CA LEU A 108 -3.82 17.86 2.09
C LEU A 108 -4.04 19.08 1.20
N THR A 109 -5.04 19.06 0.31
CA THR A 109 -5.33 20.20 -0.55
C THR A 109 -5.97 21.38 0.22
N GLU A 110 -6.47 21.16 1.45
CA GLU A 110 -6.83 22.24 2.38
C GLU A 110 -5.65 22.77 3.21
N LEU A 111 -4.62 21.94 3.42
CA LEU A 111 -3.39 22.30 4.15
C LEU A 111 -2.37 23.00 3.25
N PHE A 112 -2.27 22.56 2.00
CA PHE A 112 -1.39 23.03 0.94
C PHE A 112 -2.20 23.60 -0.25
N PRO A 113 -2.94 24.72 -0.06
CA PRO A 113 -3.86 25.27 -1.07
C PRO A 113 -3.17 25.86 -2.32
N THR A 114 -1.83 25.83 -2.36
CA THR A 114 -1.01 26.17 -3.53
C THR A 114 -0.79 24.99 -4.48
N GLY A 115 -1.05 23.75 -4.04
CA GLY A 115 -0.55 22.55 -4.72
C GLY A 115 0.96 22.29 -4.49
N GLU A 116 1.59 23.04 -3.58
CA GLU A 116 3.00 22.85 -3.21
C GLU A 116 3.13 21.90 -2.02
N TYR A 117 3.63 20.69 -2.26
CA TYR A 117 3.81 19.64 -1.25
C TYR A 117 5.32 19.47 -0.91
N PRO A 118 5.69 19.04 0.32
CA PRO A 118 7.08 18.95 0.71
C PRO A 118 7.89 17.94 -0.11
N GLU A 119 9.05 18.39 -0.59
CA GLU A 119 10.03 17.57 -1.30
C GLU A 119 10.56 16.41 -0.42
N GLY A 120 11.02 15.33 -1.06
CA GLY A 120 11.75 14.26 -0.37
C GLY A 120 13.18 14.67 0.03
N GLU A 121 13.92 13.74 0.63
CA GLU A 121 15.36 13.94 0.84
C GLU A 121 16.09 13.90 -0.51
N VAL A 122 16.92 14.92 -0.78
CA VAL A 122 17.72 15.00 -2.02
C VAL A 122 19.13 14.48 -1.76
N GLN A 123 19.53 13.43 -2.50
CA GLN A 123 20.91 12.91 -2.49
C GLN A 123 21.54 13.00 -3.88
N HIS A 124 22.68 13.68 -3.99
CA HIS A 124 23.43 13.80 -5.25
C HIS A 124 24.23 12.52 -5.57
N TYR A 125 24.34 12.18 -6.86
CA TYR A 125 25.17 11.07 -7.32
C TYR A 125 26.67 11.40 -7.20
N THR A 126 27.47 10.42 -6.78
CA THR A 126 28.93 10.57 -6.55
C THR A 126 29.79 10.22 -7.77
N LYS A 127 29.18 9.71 -8.86
CA LYS A 127 29.86 9.22 -10.06
C LYS A 127 29.41 10.00 -11.29
N ILE A 128 30.31 10.14 -12.27
CA ILE A 128 30.02 10.74 -13.58
C ILE A 128 29.10 9.78 -14.36
N ARG A 129 28.03 10.30 -14.94
CA ARG A 129 27.04 9.53 -15.72
C ARG A 129 27.66 8.96 -17.01
N THR A 130 27.32 7.72 -17.36
CA THR A 130 27.93 6.99 -18.48
C THR A 130 27.15 7.06 -19.79
N LYS A 131 25.82 7.26 -19.73
CA LYS A 131 24.98 7.49 -20.93
C LYS A 131 25.25 8.83 -21.62
N THR A 132 25.13 8.85 -22.94
CA THR A 132 25.31 10.01 -23.83
C THR A 132 24.25 11.10 -23.61
N ALA A 133 24.48 12.30 -24.14
CA ALA A 133 23.54 13.42 -23.97
C ALA A 133 22.17 13.17 -24.64
N GLU A 134 22.14 12.43 -25.75
CA GLU A 134 20.92 12.14 -26.52
C GLU A 134 20.06 11.10 -25.79
N GLU A 135 20.65 10.02 -25.28
CA GLU A 135 19.93 9.02 -24.45
C GLU A 135 19.30 9.66 -23.20
N ARG A 136 19.99 10.62 -22.57
CA ARG A 136 19.47 11.39 -21.43
C ARG A 136 18.35 12.37 -21.82
N HIS A 137 18.30 12.81 -23.08
CA HIS A 137 17.18 13.61 -23.58
C HIS A 137 15.96 12.72 -23.85
N THR A 138 16.16 11.56 -24.46
CA THR A 138 15.09 10.56 -24.68
C THR A 138 14.48 10.08 -23.36
N ALA A 139 15.29 9.79 -22.33
CA ALA A 139 14.77 9.38 -21.02
C ALA A 139 13.86 10.45 -20.39
N ARG A 140 14.25 11.74 -20.47
CA ARG A 140 13.41 12.86 -20.00
C ARG A 140 12.06 12.94 -20.69
N LEU A 141 12.02 12.70 -22.01
CA LEU A 141 10.79 12.68 -22.80
C LEU A 141 9.90 11.45 -22.54
N GLN A 142 10.44 10.41 -21.89
CA GLN A 142 9.75 9.13 -21.66
C GLN A 142 9.16 9.01 -20.25
N PHE A 143 9.80 9.60 -19.24
CA PHE A 143 9.48 9.34 -17.82
C PHE A 143 8.92 10.53 -17.02
N ASN A 144 8.83 11.74 -17.61
CA ASN A 144 8.32 12.95 -16.95
C ASN A 144 8.98 13.31 -15.59
N ALA A 145 10.15 12.75 -15.26
CA ALA A 145 10.77 12.88 -13.93
C ALA A 145 11.28 14.29 -13.57
N GLU A 146 11.22 15.25 -14.50
CA GLU A 146 11.48 16.68 -14.27
C GLU A 146 10.23 17.55 -14.56
N ASP A 147 9.06 16.93 -14.76
CA ASP A 147 7.76 17.60 -14.84
C ASP A 147 7.27 17.95 -13.41
N GLY A 148 6.89 19.20 -13.21
CA GLY A 148 6.38 19.69 -11.94
C GLY A 148 5.10 18.98 -11.52
N GLU A 149 4.12 18.78 -12.40
CA GLU A 149 2.84 18.18 -12.00
C GLU A 149 3.00 16.71 -11.59
N PHE A 150 3.92 16.00 -12.25
CA PHE A 150 4.31 14.63 -11.92
C PHE A 150 5.02 14.53 -10.55
N LEU A 151 6.03 15.37 -10.32
CA LEU A 151 6.75 15.41 -9.03
C LEU A 151 5.83 15.78 -7.87
N GLN A 152 4.96 16.78 -8.06
CA GLN A 152 4.00 17.20 -7.03
C GLN A 152 2.92 16.15 -6.76
N THR A 153 2.59 15.30 -7.74
CA THR A 153 1.73 14.12 -7.53
C THR A 153 2.39 13.12 -6.58
N TYR A 154 3.64 12.74 -6.84
CA TYR A 154 4.40 11.86 -5.95
C TYR A 154 4.62 12.47 -4.55
N ARG A 155 4.93 13.76 -4.46
CA ARG A 155 5.10 14.48 -3.18
C ARG A 155 3.79 14.59 -2.38
N LYS A 156 2.63 14.74 -3.04
CA LYS A 156 1.31 14.64 -2.36
C LYS A 156 1.12 13.25 -1.75
N ALA A 157 1.35 12.17 -2.52
CA ALA A 157 1.21 10.80 -2.02
C ALA A 157 2.16 10.51 -0.84
N ALA A 158 3.42 10.94 -0.94
CA ALA A 158 4.41 10.81 0.13
C ALA A 158 4.05 11.62 1.38
N GLU A 159 3.45 12.81 1.24
CA GLU A 159 3.00 13.61 2.38
C GLU A 159 1.79 12.99 3.08
N VAL A 160 0.87 12.33 2.34
CA VAL A 160 -0.21 11.53 2.96
C VAL A 160 0.40 10.37 3.74
N HIS A 161 1.37 9.68 3.16
CA HIS A 161 2.06 8.57 3.82
C HIS A 161 2.77 9.03 5.11
N ARG A 162 3.52 10.14 5.07
CA ARG A 162 4.16 10.77 6.24
C ARG A 162 3.17 11.12 7.35
N GLN A 163 2.07 11.80 7.03
CA GLN A 163 1.09 12.21 8.05
C GLN A 163 0.35 11.00 8.65
N THR A 164 -0.01 10.02 7.83
CA THR A 164 -0.67 8.79 8.30
C THR A 164 0.26 7.93 9.16
N ARG A 165 1.52 7.71 8.75
CA ARG A 165 2.45 6.88 9.53
C ARG A 165 2.93 7.56 10.82
N ARG A 166 3.05 8.90 10.85
CA ARG A 166 3.31 9.65 12.09
C ARG A 166 2.19 9.37 13.11
N TRP A 167 0.92 9.40 12.68
CA TRP A 167 -0.21 9.04 13.53
C TRP A 167 -0.10 7.60 14.06
N VAL A 168 0.25 6.62 13.22
CA VAL A 168 0.46 5.22 13.64
C VAL A 168 1.52 5.14 14.75
N ARG A 169 2.72 5.70 14.51
CA ARG A 169 3.85 5.67 15.46
C ARG A 169 3.51 6.34 16.80
N GLU A 170 2.81 7.47 16.75
CA GLU A 170 2.39 8.21 17.94
C GLU A 170 1.29 7.48 18.74
N ASN A 171 0.28 6.93 18.08
CA ASN A 171 -0.98 6.52 18.73
C ASN A 171 -1.11 5.01 18.95
N VAL A 172 -0.59 4.15 18.07
CA VAL A 172 -0.72 2.68 18.20
C VAL A 172 0.13 2.16 19.37
N LYS A 173 -0.49 1.30 20.20
CA LYS A 173 0.08 0.68 21.41
C LYS A 173 -0.47 -0.75 21.57
N PRO A 174 0.17 -1.62 22.36
CA PRO A 174 -0.38 -2.94 22.70
C PRO A 174 -1.82 -2.84 23.22
N GLY A 175 -2.66 -3.81 22.87
CA GLY A 175 -4.09 -3.83 23.16
C GLY A 175 -4.98 -3.33 22.01
N HIS A 176 -4.44 -2.62 21.01
CA HIS A 176 -5.15 -2.38 19.74
C HIS A 176 -5.16 -3.64 18.87
N SER A 177 -6.22 -3.85 18.10
CA SER A 177 -6.25 -4.89 17.07
C SER A 177 -5.63 -4.43 15.76
N THR A 178 -5.10 -5.38 14.98
CA THR A 178 -4.62 -5.10 13.61
C THR A 178 -5.74 -4.54 12.72
N LEU A 179 -7.01 -4.86 12.98
CA LEU A 179 -8.17 -4.32 12.25
C LEU A 179 -8.33 -2.81 12.48
N GLU A 180 -8.37 -2.35 13.74
CA GLU A 180 -8.48 -0.93 14.09
C GLU A 180 -7.30 -0.11 13.54
N ILE A 181 -6.10 -0.68 13.55
CA ILE A 181 -4.90 -0.06 12.98
C ILE A 181 -5.02 0.07 11.46
N ALA A 182 -5.44 -0.99 10.76
CA ALA A 182 -5.60 -0.99 9.30
C ALA A 182 -6.67 0.01 8.84
N GLU A 183 -7.85 -0.02 9.46
CA GLU A 183 -8.95 0.89 9.13
C GLU A 183 -8.58 2.35 9.47
N GLY A 184 -7.90 2.58 10.60
CA GLY A 184 -7.38 3.88 10.98
C GLY A 184 -6.38 4.46 9.99
N ILE A 185 -5.46 3.65 9.45
CA ILE A 185 -4.52 4.02 8.38
C ILE A 185 -5.29 4.39 7.11
N GLU A 186 -6.17 3.51 6.65
CA GLU A 186 -6.81 3.66 5.35
C GLU A 186 -7.77 4.85 5.29
N ASP A 187 -8.55 5.08 6.35
CA ASP A 187 -9.41 6.25 6.44
C ASP A 187 -8.60 7.55 6.61
N SER A 188 -7.35 7.48 7.10
CA SER A 188 -6.43 8.61 7.03
C SER A 188 -6.03 8.89 5.59
N VAL A 189 -5.63 7.87 4.82
CA VAL A 189 -5.26 8.02 3.39
C VAL A 189 -6.43 8.56 2.56
N ARG A 190 -7.62 7.94 2.67
CA ARG A 190 -8.85 8.36 1.97
C ARG A 190 -9.19 9.83 2.26
N ALA A 191 -9.18 10.24 3.54
CA ALA A 191 -9.51 11.61 3.95
C ALA A 191 -8.44 12.64 3.54
N LEU A 192 -7.14 12.31 3.67
CA LEU A 192 -6.05 13.22 3.32
C LEU A 192 -5.92 13.42 1.81
N LEU A 193 -6.21 12.40 0.99
CA LEU A 193 -6.30 12.56 -0.46
C LEU A 193 -7.54 13.36 -0.88
N GLY A 194 -8.67 13.15 -0.20
CA GLY A 194 -9.99 13.68 -0.56
C GLY A 194 -10.85 12.69 -1.37
N HIS A 195 -10.48 11.40 -1.39
CA HIS A 195 -11.12 10.36 -2.18
C HIS A 195 -11.68 9.26 -1.25
N PRO A 196 -13.00 9.26 -0.95
CA PRO A 196 -13.61 8.26 -0.10
C PRO A 196 -13.66 6.86 -0.74
N GLY A 197 -13.48 6.72 -2.06
CA GLY A 197 -13.44 5.42 -2.73
C GLY A 197 -14.74 4.62 -2.54
N LEU A 198 -15.89 5.28 -2.68
CA LEU A 198 -17.23 4.70 -2.61
C LEU A 198 -18.01 4.90 -3.93
N GLU A 199 -17.78 6.01 -4.61
CA GLU A 199 -18.27 6.22 -5.98
C GLU A 199 -17.40 5.44 -6.98
N THR A 200 -18.04 4.84 -7.98
CA THR A 200 -17.36 4.07 -9.04
C THR A 200 -16.28 4.91 -9.73
N GLY A 201 -15.04 4.44 -9.67
CA GLY A 201 -13.88 5.14 -10.24
C GLY A 201 -13.30 6.27 -9.39
N ASP A 202 -13.80 6.53 -8.18
CA ASP A 202 -13.19 7.53 -7.29
C ASP A 202 -11.83 7.08 -6.74
N SER A 203 -11.72 5.82 -6.31
CA SER A 203 -10.46 5.23 -5.88
C SER A 203 -9.40 5.18 -6.99
N LEU A 204 -9.80 5.24 -8.26
CA LEU A 204 -8.84 5.36 -9.37
C LEU A 204 -8.17 6.74 -9.42
N LYS A 205 -8.84 7.80 -8.92
CA LYS A 205 -8.27 9.17 -8.83
C LYS A 205 -7.18 9.20 -7.76
N GLY A 206 -7.38 8.50 -6.65
CA GLY A 206 -6.35 8.24 -5.64
C GLY A 206 -6.89 7.43 -4.46
N GLY A 207 -6.01 6.73 -3.76
CA GLY A 207 -6.39 5.85 -2.66
C GLY A 207 -5.21 5.07 -2.07
N MET A 208 -5.52 3.91 -1.50
CA MET A 208 -4.54 2.93 -1.03
C MET A 208 -3.82 2.30 -2.22
N GLY A 209 -2.49 2.42 -2.27
CA GLY A 209 -1.67 1.86 -3.37
C GLY A 209 -1.62 0.33 -3.40
N PHE A 210 -1.95 -0.30 -2.27
CA PHE A 210 -2.18 -1.73 -2.04
C PHE A 210 -2.74 -1.90 -0.61
N PRO A 211 -3.10 -3.10 -0.12
CA PRO A 211 -3.71 -3.27 1.21
C PRO A 211 -2.76 -2.99 2.36
N THR A 212 -3.23 -2.36 3.44
CA THR A 212 -2.43 -2.14 4.65
C THR A 212 -1.92 -3.45 5.26
N GLY A 213 -0.63 -3.70 5.10
CA GLY A 213 0.11 -4.81 5.71
C GLY A 213 0.43 -4.49 7.17
N ILE A 214 0.13 -5.44 8.07
CA ILE A 214 0.38 -5.32 9.52
C ILE A 214 0.90 -6.67 10.05
N CYS A 215 2.11 -7.02 9.65
CA CYS A 215 2.69 -8.35 9.87
C CYS A 215 3.31 -8.45 11.27
N LEU A 216 3.07 -9.56 11.98
CA LEU A 216 3.53 -9.80 13.35
C LEU A 216 4.61 -10.90 13.44
N ASN A 217 5.75 -10.53 14.03
CA ASN A 217 6.87 -11.41 14.40
C ASN A 217 7.51 -12.16 13.22
N HIS A 218 7.03 -13.38 12.95
CA HIS A 218 7.52 -14.27 11.89
C HIS A 218 6.79 -14.09 10.55
N GLU A 219 5.66 -13.38 10.57
CA GLU A 219 5.05 -12.82 9.37
C GLU A 219 5.95 -11.70 8.84
N VAL A 220 6.47 -11.89 7.62
CA VAL A 220 7.46 -10.98 7.02
C VAL A 220 6.75 -9.92 6.17
N ALA A 221 5.80 -10.38 5.32
CA ALA A 221 5.05 -9.52 4.41
C ALA A 221 3.64 -10.06 4.17
N HIS A 222 2.77 -9.24 3.57
CA HIS A 222 1.45 -9.64 3.05
C HIS A 222 0.45 -10.19 4.09
N TYR A 223 0.53 -9.83 5.38
CA TYR A 223 -0.60 -10.02 6.30
C TYR A 223 -1.49 -8.76 6.35
N THR A 224 -2.80 -8.91 6.14
CA THR A 224 -3.81 -7.91 6.54
C THR A 224 -4.90 -8.60 7.37
N PRO A 225 -5.50 -7.94 8.37
CA PRO A 225 -6.73 -8.39 8.98
C PRO A 225 -7.83 -8.64 7.93
N SER A 226 -8.63 -9.67 8.18
CA SER A 226 -9.84 -9.99 7.41
C SER A 226 -11.04 -9.20 7.92
N PRO A 227 -12.15 -9.10 7.15
CA PRO A 227 -13.37 -8.45 7.63
C PRO A 227 -13.83 -8.99 8.99
N GLY A 228 -14.03 -8.08 9.95
CA GLY A 228 -14.41 -8.41 11.32
C GLY A 228 -13.41 -9.24 12.13
N LYS A 229 -12.16 -9.43 11.65
CA LYS A 229 -11.15 -10.30 12.27
C LYS A 229 -9.76 -9.66 12.25
N GLY A 230 -9.36 -9.09 13.40
CA GLY A 230 -8.00 -8.65 13.68
C GLY A 230 -7.38 -9.41 14.86
N VAL A 231 -6.04 -9.42 14.92
CA VAL A 231 -5.26 -9.94 16.05
C VAL A 231 -4.95 -8.78 16.99
N VAL A 232 -5.03 -8.98 18.31
CA VAL A 232 -4.65 -7.95 19.29
C VAL A 232 -3.13 -7.89 19.40
N VAL A 233 -2.54 -6.73 19.10
CA VAL A 233 -1.10 -6.49 19.17
C VAL A 233 -0.63 -6.51 20.62
N GLN A 234 0.43 -7.24 20.92
CA GLN A 234 0.99 -7.42 22.25
C GLN A 234 2.25 -6.56 22.47
N HIS A 235 2.75 -6.50 23.71
CA HIS A 235 3.97 -5.74 24.03
C HIS A 235 5.23 -6.36 23.43
N GLN A 236 5.30 -7.69 23.46
CA GLN A 236 6.43 -8.47 22.94
C GLN A 236 6.40 -8.70 21.43
N ASP A 237 5.48 -8.09 20.69
CA ASP A 237 5.37 -8.25 19.24
C ASP A 237 6.27 -7.28 18.49
N VAL A 238 6.91 -7.79 17.44
CA VAL A 238 7.53 -7.00 16.38
C VAL A 238 6.49 -6.81 15.27
N MET A 239 6.07 -5.58 15.01
CA MET A 239 4.96 -5.26 14.09
C MET A 239 5.48 -4.43 12.91
N THR A 240 5.40 -5.00 11.71
CA THR A 240 5.72 -4.32 10.45
C THR A 240 4.48 -3.71 9.83
N VAL A 241 4.52 -2.41 9.53
CA VAL A 241 3.45 -1.64 8.90
C VAL A 241 3.89 -1.20 7.50
N ASP A 242 3.22 -1.73 6.48
CA ASP A 242 3.49 -1.57 5.04
C ASP A 242 2.21 -1.07 4.35
N PHE A 243 2.19 0.15 3.79
CA PHE A 243 1.00 0.65 3.11
C PHE A 243 1.28 1.65 1.99
N GLY A 244 0.73 1.38 0.81
CA GLY A 244 0.89 2.25 -0.35
C GLY A 244 -0.07 3.43 -0.30
N VAL A 245 0.35 4.57 -0.87
CA VAL A 245 -0.55 5.67 -1.26
C VAL A 245 -0.39 5.90 -2.75
N HIS A 246 -1.50 5.98 -3.50
CA HIS A 246 -1.44 6.33 -4.91
C HIS A 246 -2.35 7.50 -5.30
N ILE A 247 -1.97 8.19 -6.38
CA ILE A 247 -2.79 9.19 -7.07
C ILE A 247 -2.72 8.87 -8.56
N ASN A 248 -3.86 8.62 -9.20
CA ASN A 248 -3.96 8.24 -10.62
C ASN A 248 -2.89 7.20 -11.04
N GLY A 249 -2.86 6.04 -10.38
CA GLY A 249 -1.88 4.98 -10.63
C GLY A 249 -0.42 5.23 -10.24
N TRP A 250 -0.02 6.44 -9.80
CA TRP A 250 1.34 6.70 -9.33
C TRP A 250 1.45 6.39 -7.84
N ILE A 251 2.19 5.33 -7.51
CA ILE A 251 2.23 4.73 -6.16
C ILE A 251 3.50 5.18 -5.43
N VAL A 252 3.34 5.64 -4.19
CA VAL A 252 4.40 5.67 -3.17
C VAL A 252 4.24 4.44 -2.30
N ASP A 253 5.26 3.57 -2.36
CA ASP A 253 5.48 2.43 -1.48
C ASP A 253 6.47 2.79 -0.36
N SER A 254 6.18 2.40 0.88
CA SER A 254 7.00 2.72 2.06
C SER A 254 6.47 1.99 3.30
N ALA A 255 7.38 1.45 4.10
CA ALA A 255 7.07 0.56 5.21
C ALA A 255 8.06 0.75 6.37
N PHE A 256 7.63 0.36 7.57
CA PHE A 256 8.44 0.47 8.79
C PHE A 256 8.00 -0.53 9.86
N THR A 257 8.96 -1.05 10.60
CA THR A 257 8.69 -1.82 11.81
C THR A 257 8.57 -0.93 13.05
N MET A 258 7.70 -1.36 13.97
CA MET A 258 7.60 -0.92 15.35
C MET A 258 7.78 -2.12 16.27
N ALA A 259 8.40 -1.88 17.43
CA ALA A 259 8.39 -2.78 18.57
C ALA A 259 8.04 -1.96 19.82
N PHE A 260 7.57 -2.62 20.88
CA PHE A 260 7.30 -1.98 22.18
C PHE A 260 8.24 -2.47 23.28
N ASP A 261 8.81 -3.67 23.12
CA ASP A 261 9.90 -4.22 23.93
C ASP A 261 11.26 -3.83 23.30
N PRO A 262 12.14 -3.08 24.01
CA PRO A 262 13.46 -2.68 23.49
C PRO A 262 14.40 -3.84 23.14
N THR A 263 14.10 -5.10 23.49
CA THR A 263 14.92 -6.27 23.09
C THR A 263 15.03 -6.43 21.56
N TYR A 264 14.22 -5.72 20.78
CA TYR A 264 14.23 -5.75 19.32
C TYR A 264 14.86 -4.50 18.66
N ASP A 265 15.29 -3.50 19.43
CA ASP A 265 15.77 -2.22 18.87
C ASP A 265 16.95 -2.40 17.90
N ASP A 266 17.90 -3.30 18.21
CA ASP A 266 19.03 -3.61 17.33
C ASP A 266 18.61 -4.36 16.04
N LEU A 267 17.52 -5.15 16.07
CA LEU A 267 16.95 -5.78 14.87
C LEU A 267 16.33 -4.74 13.96
N LEU A 268 15.62 -3.76 14.53
CA LEU A 268 15.07 -2.63 13.78
C LEU A 268 16.19 -1.71 13.25
N ALA A 269 17.28 -1.53 14.01
CA ALA A 269 18.45 -0.78 13.59
C ALA A 269 19.16 -1.44 12.39
N ALA A 270 19.42 -2.75 12.47
CA ALA A 270 20.06 -3.53 11.40
C ALA A 270 19.32 -3.42 10.06
N VAL A 271 17.99 -3.61 10.07
CA VAL A 271 17.17 -3.52 8.85
C VAL A 271 17.11 -2.07 8.35
N LYS A 272 16.98 -1.08 9.25
CA LYS A 272 16.99 0.34 8.84
C LYS A 272 18.32 0.75 8.22
N ASP A 273 19.44 0.25 8.72
CA ASP A 273 20.79 0.52 8.20
C ASP A 273 21.01 -0.18 6.84
N ALA A 274 20.57 -1.43 6.69
CA ALA A 274 20.58 -2.15 5.41
C ALA A 274 19.72 -1.44 4.35
N THR A 275 18.49 -1.04 4.68
CA THR A 275 17.63 -0.23 3.78
C THR A 275 18.28 1.09 3.43
N ASN A 276 18.81 1.84 4.40
CA ASN A 276 19.47 3.12 4.12
C ASN A 276 20.77 2.96 3.32
N THR A 277 21.48 1.85 3.48
CA THR A 277 22.64 1.48 2.64
C THR A 277 22.20 1.15 1.21
N GLY A 278 21.08 0.44 1.02
CA GLY A 278 20.44 0.25 -0.28
C GLY A 278 20.06 1.59 -0.94
N VAL A 279 19.31 2.43 -0.23
CA VAL A 279 18.88 3.77 -0.66
C VAL A 279 20.08 4.63 -1.05
N LYS A 280 21.14 4.63 -0.23
CA LYS A 280 22.40 5.37 -0.47
C LYS A 280 23.17 4.86 -1.68
N THR A 281 23.17 3.55 -1.92
CA THR A 281 23.90 2.91 -3.03
C THR A 281 23.15 3.03 -4.37
N ALA A 282 21.82 3.02 -4.36
CA ALA A 282 20.97 3.18 -5.54
C ALA A 282 21.27 4.46 -6.33
N GLY A 283 21.17 4.40 -7.66
CA GLY A 283 21.38 5.57 -8.52
C GLY A 283 21.54 5.22 -10.00
N ILE A 284 21.43 6.24 -10.86
CA ILE A 284 21.59 6.07 -12.31
C ILE A 284 22.95 5.42 -12.63
N ASP A 285 22.95 4.46 -13.56
CA ASP A 285 24.10 3.65 -13.98
C ASP A 285 24.69 2.70 -12.92
N VAL A 286 24.13 2.63 -11.70
CA VAL A 286 24.48 1.62 -10.70
C VAL A 286 23.83 0.28 -11.08
N ARG A 287 24.57 -0.83 -10.93
CA ARG A 287 24.05 -2.18 -11.16
C ARG A 287 23.20 -2.65 -9.99
N ILE A 288 22.19 -3.45 -10.28
CA ILE A 288 21.40 -4.18 -9.28
C ILE A 288 22.32 -5.02 -8.38
N SER A 289 23.29 -5.75 -8.94
CA SER A 289 24.28 -6.51 -8.14
C SER A 289 25.03 -5.69 -7.08
N ASP A 290 25.29 -4.40 -7.36
CA ASP A 290 26.08 -3.54 -6.48
C ASP A 290 25.24 -3.07 -5.29
N VAL A 291 23.95 -2.76 -5.52
CA VAL A 291 22.98 -2.43 -4.46
C VAL A 291 22.70 -3.66 -3.59
N SER A 292 22.46 -4.82 -4.23
CA SER A 292 22.24 -6.10 -3.54
C SER A 292 23.41 -6.51 -2.63
N ALA A 293 24.66 -6.32 -3.10
CA ALA A 293 25.84 -6.64 -2.30
C ALA A 293 25.98 -5.70 -1.09
N ALA A 294 25.72 -4.41 -1.26
CA ALA A 294 25.80 -3.43 -0.17
C ALA A 294 24.70 -3.64 0.89
N ILE A 295 23.48 -4.01 0.47
CA ILE A 295 22.40 -4.41 1.38
C ILE A 295 22.81 -5.63 2.20
N GLN A 296 23.38 -6.66 1.56
CA GLN A 296 23.80 -7.88 2.26
C GLN A 296 24.93 -7.59 3.26
N GLU A 297 25.96 -6.84 2.84
CA GLU A 297 27.12 -6.50 3.67
C GLU A 297 26.72 -5.70 4.92
N ALA A 298 25.79 -4.75 4.78
CA ALA A 298 25.23 -4.03 5.92
C ALA A 298 24.41 -4.96 6.83
N MET A 299 23.42 -5.68 6.30
CA MET A 299 22.52 -6.55 7.08
C MET A 299 23.27 -7.63 7.86
N GLU A 300 24.18 -8.36 7.20
CA GLU A 300 24.91 -9.49 7.78
C GLU A 300 26.07 -9.06 8.71
N SER A 301 26.34 -7.76 8.85
CA SER A 301 27.26 -7.24 9.87
C SER A 301 26.66 -7.14 11.28
N TRP A 302 25.34 -7.29 11.41
CA TRP A 302 24.65 -7.18 12.70
C TRP A 302 24.36 -8.55 13.33
N GLU A 303 24.61 -8.65 14.63
CA GLU A 303 24.06 -9.69 15.51
C GLU A 303 23.19 -9.06 16.60
N VAL A 304 22.15 -9.76 17.04
CA VAL A 304 21.16 -9.27 18.01
C VAL A 304 20.92 -10.31 19.11
N GLU A 305 20.83 -9.89 20.37
CA GLU A 305 20.42 -10.79 21.47
C GLU A 305 18.93 -10.60 21.78
N ILE A 306 18.14 -11.64 21.53
CA ILE A 306 16.71 -11.65 21.85
C ILE A 306 16.44 -12.76 22.86
N ARG A 307 15.99 -12.37 24.06
CA ARG A 307 15.62 -13.26 25.16
C ARG A 307 16.74 -14.25 25.57
N GLY A 308 17.97 -13.76 25.71
CA GLY A 308 19.12 -14.59 26.15
C GLY A 308 19.73 -15.46 25.07
N LYS A 309 19.50 -15.15 23.79
CA LYS A 309 20.06 -15.87 22.64
C LYS A 309 20.44 -14.92 21.51
N THR A 310 21.68 -15.04 21.05
CA THR A 310 22.23 -14.28 19.92
C THR A 310 21.77 -14.86 18.59
N TYR A 311 21.49 -13.97 17.63
CA TYR A 311 21.15 -14.30 16.24
C TYR A 311 21.92 -13.37 15.29
N PRO A 312 22.58 -13.87 14.23
CA PRO A 312 22.97 -13.03 13.10
C PRO A 312 21.70 -12.62 12.34
N VAL A 313 21.59 -11.35 11.94
CA VAL A 313 20.47 -10.85 11.14
C VAL A 313 20.65 -11.29 9.69
N LYS A 314 19.63 -11.94 9.12
CA LYS A 314 19.70 -12.52 7.76
C LYS A 314 18.77 -11.77 6.81
N PRO A 315 19.22 -11.37 5.61
CA PRO A 315 18.33 -10.92 4.56
C PRO A 315 17.31 -12.01 4.19
N VAL A 316 16.05 -11.63 3.95
CA VAL A 316 15.02 -12.56 3.44
C VAL A 316 15.24 -12.78 1.94
N ARG A 317 16.11 -13.73 1.60
CA ARG A 317 16.75 -13.84 0.28
C ARG A 317 15.85 -14.20 -0.92
N ASN A 318 14.58 -14.51 -0.69
CA ASN A 318 13.59 -14.78 -1.74
C ASN A 318 12.59 -13.63 -1.91
N LEU A 319 12.73 -12.53 -1.17
CA LEU A 319 12.09 -11.23 -1.42
C LEU A 319 13.09 -10.25 -2.06
N THR A 320 12.58 -9.18 -2.67
CA THR A 320 13.38 -8.19 -3.42
C THR A 320 12.76 -6.79 -3.35
N ALA A 321 13.60 -5.76 -3.23
CA ALA A 321 13.20 -4.40 -3.62
C ALA A 321 12.87 -4.35 -5.13
N HIS A 322 12.16 -3.33 -5.61
CA HIS A 322 11.64 -3.32 -6.99
C HIS A 322 11.49 -1.92 -7.58
N ASP A 323 11.45 -1.83 -8.91
CA ASP A 323 10.91 -0.65 -9.58
C ASP A 323 9.38 -0.58 -9.44
N ILE A 324 8.83 0.64 -9.49
CA ILE A 324 7.39 0.92 -9.50
C ILE A 324 7.06 1.56 -10.86
N LYS A 325 6.00 1.08 -11.52
CA LYS A 325 5.50 1.66 -12.78
C LYS A 325 4.09 2.18 -12.59
N HIS A 326 3.60 2.94 -13.57
CA HIS A 326 2.22 3.43 -13.57
C HIS A 326 1.24 2.26 -13.43
N TRP A 327 0.40 2.29 -12.39
CA TRP A 327 -0.56 1.24 -12.01
C TRP A 327 0.02 -0.14 -11.66
N HIS A 328 1.34 -0.31 -11.57
CA HIS A 328 2.01 -1.62 -11.40
C HIS A 328 3.02 -1.54 -10.25
N ILE A 329 2.72 -2.18 -9.13
CA ILE A 329 3.55 -2.07 -7.91
C ILE A 329 4.93 -2.72 -8.08
N HIS A 330 4.98 -3.93 -8.66
CA HIS A 330 6.20 -4.68 -8.95
C HIS A 330 6.54 -4.59 -10.44
N GLY A 331 7.43 -3.68 -10.83
CA GLY A 331 7.56 -3.26 -12.23
C GLY A 331 8.17 -4.30 -13.19
N GLY A 332 9.44 -4.65 -13.00
CA GLY A 332 10.23 -5.54 -13.87
C GLY A 332 11.75 -5.54 -13.62
N LYS A 333 12.24 -4.74 -12.67
CA LYS A 333 13.62 -4.75 -12.14
C LYS A 333 13.57 -5.04 -10.65
N SER A 334 13.89 -6.28 -10.27
CA SER A 334 13.99 -6.71 -8.87
C SER A 334 15.41 -6.55 -8.34
N ILE A 335 15.56 -6.11 -7.08
CA ILE A 335 16.83 -5.97 -6.36
C ILE A 335 16.84 -6.96 -5.18
N PRO A 336 17.48 -8.14 -5.33
CA PRO A 336 17.63 -9.08 -4.22
C PRO A 336 18.45 -8.50 -3.08
N PHE A 337 18.17 -8.93 -1.84
CA PHE A 337 18.92 -8.50 -0.65
C PHE A 337 20.22 -9.31 -0.42
N VAL A 338 20.63 -10.10 -1.41
CA VAL A 338 21.84 -10.93 -1.39
C VAL A 338 22.65 -10.72 -2.67
N LYS A 339 23.97 -10.75 -2.53
CA LYS A 339 24.94 -10.56 -3.61
C LYS A 339 24.71 -11.56 -4.74
N ASN A 340 24.53 -11.02 -5.93
CA ASN A 340 24.23 -11.74 -7.17
C ASN A 340 25.13 -11.23 -8.31
N SER A 341 24.85 -11.67 -9.53
CA SER A 341 25.63 -11.29 -10.74
C SER A 341 24.87 -10.40 -11.72
N ASP A 342 23.70 -9.85 -11.36
CA ASP A 342 22.88 -9.07 -12.28
C ASP A 342 23.56 -7.75 -12.70
N GLN A 343 23.82 -7.63 -14.00
CA GLN A 343 24.45 -6.45 -14.61
C GLN A 343 23.44 -5.39 -15.06
N THR A 344 22.13 -5.63 -14.89
CA THR A 344 21.07 -4.65 -15.11
C THR A 344 21.34 -3.39 -14.29
N LYS A 345 21.13 -2.23 -14.91
CA LYS A 345 21.35 -0.92 -14.30
C LYS A 345 20.04 -0.25 -13.93
N MET A 346 20.09 0.61 -12.91
CA MET A 346 19.04 1.60 -12.64
C MET A 346 19.22 2.81 -13.57
N GLU A 347 18.12 3.41 -14.02
CA GLU A 347 18.09 4.37 -15.12
C GLU A 347 17.41 5.70 -14.76
N GLU A 348 17.58 6.70 -15.63
CA GLU A 348 17.02 8.04 -15.44
C GLU A 348 15.50 8.03 -15.61
N GLY A 349 14.81 8.55 -14.60
CA GLY A 349 13.35 8.60 -14.54
C GLY A 349 12.69 7.39 -13.89
N GLU A 350 13.44 6.35 -13.50
CA GLU A 350 12.88 5.20 -12.79
C GLU A 350 12.52 5.56 -11.33
N ILE A 351 11.44 4.95 -10.85
CA ILE A 351 10.98 5.00 -9.47
C ILE A 351 11.23 3.62 -8.85
N PHE A 352 11.81 3.58 -7.65
CA PHE A 352 12.11 2.33 -6.94
C PHE A 352 11.56 2.35 -5.52
N ALA A 353 10.90 1.26 -5.15
CA ALA A 353 10.73 0.81 -3.78
C ALA A 353 12.05 0.17 -3.32
N ILE A 354 12.80 0.87 -2.47
CA ILE A 354 13.97 0.28 -1.79
C ILE A 354 13.52 -0.15 -0.39
N GLU A 355 12.97 -1.37 -0.34
CA GLU A 355 12.78 -2.14 0.89
C GLU A 355 14.00 -2.99 1.23
N THR A 356 14.11 -3.42 2.50
CA THR A 356 14.83 -4.64 2.89
C THR A 356 14.07 -5.32 4.02
N PHE A 357 14.20 -6.65 4.12
CA PHE A 357 13.69 -7.44 5.24
C PHE A 357 14.84 -8.21 5.91
N GLY A 358 14.98 -8.05 7.22
CA GLY A 358 15.86 -8.86 8.06
C GLY A 358 15.07 -9.86 8.89
N SER A 359 15.61 -11.07 9.08
CA SER A 359 15.01 -12.16 9.84
C SER A 359 16.04 -12.86 10.73
N THR A 360 15.60 -13.23 11.93
CA THR A 360 16.36 -14.12 12.85
C THR A 360 16.19 -15.61 12.50
N GLY A 361 15.17 -15.95 11.69
CA GLY A 361 14.77 -17.30 11.28
C GLY A 361 15.68 -17.93 10.22
N ARG A 362 15.11 -18.32 9.07
CA ARG A 362 15.86 -18.90 7.93
C ARG A 362 16.35 -17.85 6.93
N GLY A 363 15.81 -16.63 6.99
CA GLY A 363 15.98 -15.64 5.93
C GLY A 363 15.31 -16.09 4.64
N TYR A 364 14.12 -16.70 4.74
CA TYR A 364 13.38 -17.24 3.59
C TYR A 364 11.89 -17.37 3.91
N THR A 365 11.03 -16.72 3.13
CA THR A 365 9.57 -16.78 3.31
C THR A 365 8.90 -17.97 2.63
N ARG A 366 7.72 -18.34 3.12
CA ARG A 366 6.78 -19.25 2.47
C ARG A 366 5.39 -18.63 2.45
N ASP A 367 4.60 -19.04 1.46
CA ASP A 367 3.15 -18.85 1.44
C ASP A 367 2.51 -19.50 2.68
N ASP A 368 1.73 -18.74 3.44
CA ASP A 368 0.96 -19.22 4.61
C ASP A 368 -0.56 -19.21 4.38
N VAL A 369 -1.32 -19.70 5.36
CA VAL A 369 -2.79 -19.81 5.33
C VAL A 369 -3.45 -18.44 5.45
N GLY A 370 -3.97 -17.95 4.32
CA GLY A 370 -4.75 -16.73 4.26
C GLY A 370 -4.79 -16.16 2.85
N ILE A 371 -5.35 -14.96 2.71
CA ILE A 371 -5.23 -14.13 1.51
C ILE A 371 -5.01 -12.70 1.97
N TYR A 372 -3.90 -12.11 1.52
CA TYR A 372 -3.57 -10.70 1.69
C TYR A 372 -4.53 -9.82 0.88
N GLY A 373 -4.62 -10.13 -0.40
CA GLY A 373 -5.33 -9.34 -1.38
C GLY A 373 -5.31 -9.99 -2.74
N TYR A 374 -5.86 -9.25 -3.68
CA TYR A 374 -6.12 -9.68 -5.04
C TYR A 374 -5.65 -8.56 -5.98
N GLY A 375 -4.97 -8.92 -7.06
CA GLY A 375 -4.58 -7.98 -8.12
C GLY A 375 -5.25 -8.39 -9.43
N LEU A 376 -5.73 -7.44 -10.22
CA LEU A 376 -6.11 -7.75 -11.60
C LEU A 376 -4.82 -7.91 -12.42
N ASN A 377 -4.69 -8.99 -13.18
CA ASN A 377 -3.51 -9.21 -14.00
C ASN A 377 -3.42 -8.13 -15.10
N HIS A 378 -2.21 -7.63 -15.38
CA HIS A 378 -2.02 -6.49 -16.29
C HIS A 378 -2.41 -6.78 -17.75
N ASP A 379 -2.39 -8.05 -18.15
CA ASP A 379 -2.83 -8.60 -19.43
C ASP A 379 -4.30 -9.08 -19.43
N ALA A 380 -5.01 -9.01 -18.29
CA ALA A 380 -6.36 -9.54 -18.15
C ALA A 380 -7.32 -8.95 -19.20
N PRO A 381 -7.99 -9.78 -20.03
CA PRO A 381 -8.77 -9.29 -21.17
C PRO A 381 -9.97 -8.46 -20.72
N LEU A 382 -10.25 -7.36 -21.44
CA LEU A 382 -11.33 -6.41 -21.12
C LEU A 382 -12.71 -7.08 -21.02
N THR A 383 -12.95 -8.11 -21.83
CA THR A 383 -14.17 -8.92 -21.82
C THR A 383 -13.82 -10.39 -21.57
N THR A 384 -14.54 -11.03 -20.65
CA THR A 384 -14.22 -12.37 -20.12
C THR A 384 -15.40 -13.31 -20.24
N SER A 385 -15.25 -14.41 -20.99
CA SER A 385 -16.29 -15.44 -21.15
C SER A 385 -16.34 -16.40 -19.95
N LEU A 386 -16.69 -15.87 -18.78
CA LEU A 386 -16.75 -16.62 -17.53
C LEU A 386 -18.06 -17.42 -17.39
N PRO A 387 -18.05 -18.57 -16.70
CA PRO A 387 -19.26 -19.35 -16.44
C PRO A 387 -20.19 -18.67 -15.42
N LEU A 388 -19.65 -17.98 -14.41
CA LEU A 388 -20.44 -17.36 -13.34
C LEU A 388 -20.79 -15.90 -13.64
N ALA A 389 -22.09 -15.57 -13.54
CA ALA A 389 -22.56 -14.18 -13.64
C ALA A 389 -22.04 -13.29 -12.50
N SER A 390 -21.83 -13.85 -11.31
CA SER A 390 -21.18 -13.16 -10.19
C SER A 390 -19.72 -12.80 -10.50
N ALA A 391 -18.96 -13.69 -11.14
CA ALA A 391 -17.58 -13.41 -11.56
C ALA A 391 -17.53 -12.30 -12.62
N LYS A 392 -18.48 -12.26 -13.57
CA LYS A 392 -18.60 -11.17 -14.56
C LYS A 392 -18.88 -9.81 -13.90
N ARG A 393 -19.79 -9.75 -12.91
CA ARG A 393 -20.06 -8.52 -12.16
C ARG A 393 -18.85 -8.09 -11.34
N LEU A 394 -18.23 -9.01 -10.59
CA LEU A 394 -17.05 -8.73 -9.78
C LEU A 394 -15.86 -8.25 -10.63
N HIS A 395 -15.60 -8.87 -11.79
CA HIS A 395 -14.55 -8.42 -12.72
C HIS A 395 -14.79 -6.97 -13.17
N LYS A 396 -16.04 -6.61 -13.53
CA LYS A 396 -16.39 -5.23 -13.85
C LYS A 396 -16.09 -4.29 -12.66
N THR A 397 -16.57 -4.61 -11.46
CA THR A 397 -16.31 -3.81 -10.25
C THR A 397 -14.82 -3.65 -9.95
N ILE A 398 -14.00 -4.69 -10.14
CA ILE A 398 -12.55 -4.62 -9.95
C ILE A 398 -11.92 -3.61 -10.91
N ARG A 399 -12.21 -3.72 -12.22
CA ARG A 399 -11.67 -2.78 -13.23
C ARG A 399 -12.10 -1.34 -12.95
N GLU A 400 -13.35 -1.14 -12.55
CA GLU A 400 -13.92 0.20 -12.32
C GLU A 400 -13.48 0.87 -11.01
N ASN A 401 -12.91 0.15 -10.03
CA ASN A 401 -12.54 0.72 -8.73
C ASN A 401 -11.06 0.55 -8.36
N PHE A 402 -10.40 -0.52 -8.80
CA PHE A 402 -9.00 -0.80 -8.48
C PHE A 402 -8.09 -0.81 -9.72
N SER A 403 -8.64 -1.07 -10.91
CA SER A 403 -7.83 -1.36 -12.10
C SER A 403 -6.89 -2.53 -11.77
N THR A 404 -5.57 -2.33 -11.80
CA THR A 404 -4.53 -3.30 -11.40
C THR A 404 -3.93 -3.04 -10.01
N ILE A 405 -4.43 -2.05 -9.25
CA ILE A 405 -4.07 -1.86 -7.84
C ILE A 405 -4.53 -3.08 -7.03
N VAL A 406 -3.67 -3.55 -6.12
CA VAL A 406 -3.97 -4.70 -5.25
C VAL A 406 -4.97 -4.27 -4.18
N PHE A 407 -6.01 -5.06 -3.94
CA PHE A 407 -7.09 -4.77 -3.00
C PHE A 407 -7.39 -5.97 -2.09
N CYS A 408 -7.85 -5.74 -0.86
CA CYS A 408 -8.22 -6.83 0.07
C CYS A 408 -9.74 -6.98 0.21
N ARG A 409 -10.17 -8.04 0.89
CA ARG A 409 -11.59 -8.36 1.13
C ARG A 409 -12.34 -7.18 1.77
N ARG A 410 -11.74 -6.53 2.77
CA ARG A 410 -12.32 -5.35 3.45
C ARG A 410 -12.69 -4.21 2.47
N TYR A 411 -12.04 -4.10 1.31
CA TYR A 411 -12.34 -3.05 0.33
C TYR A 411 -13.57 -3.40 -0.52
N LEU A 412 -13.84 -4.70 -0.75
CA LEU A 412 -15.08 -5.16 -1.39
C LEU A 412 -16.26 -5.02 -0.42
N ASP A 413 -16.09 -5.44 0.82
CA ASP A 413 -17.11 -5.30 1.89
C ASP A 413 -17.48 -3.82 2.08
N ARG A 414 -16.49 -2.90 2.09
CA ARG A 414 -16.71 -1.45 2.18
C ARG A 414 -17.39 -0.84 0.95
N LEU A 415 -17.27 -1.46 -0.23
CA LEU A 415 -18.06 -1.12 -1.42
C LEU A 415 -19.48 -1.72 -1.39
N GLY A 416 -19.86 -2.42 -0.32
CA GLY A 416 -21.17 -3.06 -0.15
C GLY A 416 -21.35 -4.37 -0.91
N LEU A 417 -20.27 -5.01 -1.37
CA LEU A 417 -20.36 -6.30 -2.06
C LEU A 417 -20.48 -7.45 -1.05
N ASP A 418 -21.51 -8.28 -1.21
CA ASP A 418 -21.68 -9.55 -0.50
C ASP A 418 -21.34 -10.76 -1.39
N ARG A 419 -21.24 -11.96 -0.77
CA ARG A 419 -21.21 -13.30 -1.41
C ARG A 419 -20.21 -13.49 -2.57
N TYR A 420 -19.23 -12.60 -2.72
CA TYR A 420 -18.40 -12.47 -3.90
C TYR A 420 -17.33 -13.57 -4.04
N LEU A 421 -17.05 -14.34 -2.98
CA LEU A 421 -15.96 -15.33 -2.94
C LEU A 421 -16.05 -16.39 -4.04
N ALA A 422 -17.26 -16.87 -4.40
CA ALA A 422 -17.43 -17.80 -5.51
C ALA A 422 -17.10 -17.16 -6.87
N GLY A 423 -17.39 -15.86 -7.03
CA GLY A 423 -16.96 -15.08 -8.18
C GLY A 423 -15.44 -14.87 -8.21
N MET A 424 -14.84 -14.55 -7.06
CA MET A 424 -13.40 -14.31 -6.92
C MET A 424 -12.59 -15.58 -7.23
N ASN A 425 -12.96 -16.71 -6.64
CA ASN A 425 -12.31 -18.00 -6.90
C ASN A 425 -12.37 -18.36 -8.39
N CYS A 426 -13.47 -18.03 -9.08
CA CYS A 426 -13.59 -18.21 -10.52
C CYS A 426 -12.62 -17.31 -11.31
N LEU A 427 -12.44 -16.03 -10.93
CA LEU A 427 -11.46 -15.14 -11.57
C LEU A 427 -10.02 -15.61 -11.37
N VAL A 428 -9.69 -16.10 -10.18
CA VAL A 428 -8.36 -16.65 -9.85
C VAL A 428 -8.09 -17.95 -10.63
N GLN A 429 -9.06 -18.86 -10.70
CA GLN A 429 -8.95 -20.12 -11.47
C GLN A 429 -8.79 -19.90 -12.98
N HIS A 430 -9.22 -18.75 -13.52
CA HIS A 430 -9.07 -18.40 -14.94
C HIS A 430 -7.88 -17.47 -15.21
N GLY A 431 -7.01 -17.20 -14.22
CA GLY A 431 -5.82 -16.35 -14.41
C GLY A 431 -6.13 -14.88 -14.73
N ILE A 432 -7.31 -14.38 -14.35
CA ILE A 432 -7.73 -12.97 -14.55
C ILE A 432 -7.31 -12.11 -13.34
N VAL A 433 -7.30 -12.72 -12.16
CA VAL A 433 -6.96 -12.09 -10.88
C VAL A 433 -5.91 -12.96 -10.18
N GLU A 434 -4.77 -12.37 -9.81
CA GLU A 434 -3.81 -12.98 -8.89
C GLU A 434 -4.30 -12.86 -7.44
N ALA A 435 -3.93 -13.82 -6.59
CA ALA A 435 -4.31 -13.87 -5.18
C ALA A 435 -3.07 -14.00 -4.30
N TYR A 436 -2.68 -12.90 -3.66
CA TYR A 436 -1.49 -12.82 -2.81
C TYR A 436 -1.77 -13.42 -1.43
N LYS A 437 -0.82 -14.19 -0.90
CA LYS A 437 -0.90 -14.81 0.44
C LYS A 437 0.08 -14.13 1.41
N PRO A 438 -0.15 -14.22 2.74
CA PRO A 438 0.86 -13.89 3.74
C PRO A 438 2.15 -14.67 3.51
N LEU A 439 3.28 -14.03 3.78
CA LEU A 439 4.63 -14.56 3.57
C LEU A 439 5.36 -14.64 4.91
N THR A 440 5.63 -15.85 5.39
CA THR A 440 6.15 -16.12 6.74
C THR A 440 7.53 -16.81 6.70
N ASP A 441 8.43 -16.45 7.63
CA ASP A 441 9.58 -17.29 7.98
C ASP A 441 9.14 -18.32 9.05
N ILE A 442 10.06 -19.06 9.67
CA ILE A 442 9.72 -20.07 10.68
C ILE A 442 9.05 -19.46 11.91
N GLU A 443 8.03 -20.15 12.44
CA GLU A 443 7.37 -19.82 13.70
C GLU A 443 8.38 -19.63 14.84
N GLY A 444 8.15 -18.61 15.68
CA GLY A 444 9.06 -18.25 16.77
C GLY A 444 10.32 -17.48 16.33
N SER A 445 10.45 -17.12 15.05
CA SER A 445 11.39 -16.09 14.60
C SER A 445 10.79 -14.68 14.63
N TYR A 446 11.66 -13.69 14.48
CA TYR A 446 11.34 -12.27 14.39
C TYR A 446 11.92 -11.70 13.10
N SER A 447 11.14 -10.85 12.44
CA SER A 447 11.49 -10.14 11.21
C SER A 447 11.14 -8.65 11.32
N ALA A 448 11.82 -7.83 10.52
CA ALA A 448 11.57 -6.40 10.40
C ALA A 448 11.77 -5.95 8.94
N GLN A 449 11.10 -4.85 8.56
CA GLN A 449 11.13 -4.19 7.25
C GLN A 449 11.33 -2.68 7.44
N PHE A 450 12.11 -2.07 6.55
CA PHE A 450 12.10 -0.63 6.31
C PHE A 450 12.16 -0.38 4.81
N GLU A 451 11.40 0.60 4.32
CA GLU A 451 11.22 0.83 2.89
C GLU A 451 10.97 2.29 2.51
N HIS A 452 11.60 2.74 1.41
CA HIS A 452 11.32 4.02 0.80
C HIS A 452 11.15 3.97 -0.72
N THR A 453 10.14 4.67 -1.22
CA THR A 453 10.10 5.12 -2.62
C THR A 453 11.11 6.23 -2.86
N LEU A 454 11.92 6.06 -3.90
CA LEU A 454 12.79 7.11 -4.46
C LEU A 454 12.60 7.25 -5.98
N ILE A 455 12.93 8.42 -6.53
CA ILE A 455 12.94 8.70 -7.98
C ILE A 455 14.35 9.11 -8.45
N LEU A 456 14.79 8.56 -9.58
CA LEU A 456 16.10 8.78 -10.18
C LEU A 456 16.10 9.95 -11.18
N ARG A 457 16.15 11.18 -10.66
CA ARG A 457 16.20 12.44 -11.43
C ARG A 457 17.58 12.70 -12.05
N GLU A 458 17.72 13.70 -12.93
CA GLU A 458 18.93 13.89 -13.76
C GLU A 458 20.22 14.04 -12.95
N SER A 459 20.16 14.81 -11.86
CA SER A 459 21.30 15.36 -11.11
C SER A 459 21.40 14.87 -9.66
N HIS A 460 20.38 14.16 -9.20
CA HIS A 460 20.20 13.64 -7.85
C HIS A 460 19.11 12.57 -7.87
N LYS A 461 18.99 11.82 -6.79
CA LYS A 461 17.78 11.07 -6.46
C LYS A 461 17.01 11.80 -5.37
N GLU A 462 15.68 11.72 -5.42
CA GLU A 462 14.80 12.24 -4.39
C GLU A 462 14.14 11.06 -3.68
N ILE A 463 14.41 10.89 -2.38
CA ILE A 463 13.80 9.87 -1.52
C ILE A 463 12.46 10.42 -1.07
N LEU A 464 11.47 10.28 -1.95
CA LEU A 464 10.14 10.89 -1.87
C LEU A 464 9.46 10.62 -0.51
N SER A 465 9.51 9.37 -0.03
CA SER A 465 8.86 8.97 1.24
C SER A 465 9.70 9.21 2.49
N ARG A 466 10.89 9.84 2.41
CA ARG A 466 11.66 10.19 3.63
C ARG A 466 10.83 11.11 4.53
N GLY A 467 11.00 10.95 5.84
CA GLY A 467 10.47 11.86 6.86
C GLY A 467 11.47 12.04 8.02
N GLU A 468 11.01 12.65 9.11
CA GLU A 468 11.79 12.83 10.34
C GLU A 468 11.90 11.52 11.18
N ASP A 469 11.23 10.45 10.75
CA ASP A 469 10.92 9.26 11.55
C ASP A 469 11.68 7.98 11.17
N TYR A 470 12.09 7.83 9.90
CA TYR A 470 13.02 6.79 9.45
C TYR A 470 13.70 7.11 8.11
#